data_AF-A0A6J5DXM2-F1
#
_entry.id   AF-A0A6J5DXM2-F1
#
_cell.length_a   1.000
_cell.length_b   1.000
_cell.length_c   1.000
_cell.angle_alpha   90.00
_cell.angle_beta   90.00
_cell.angle_gamma   90.00
#
_symmetry.space_group_name_H-M   'P 1'
#
loop_
_entity.id
_entity.type
_entity.pdbx_description
1 polymer ?
#
loop_
_entity_poly.entity_id
_entity_poly.type
_entity_poly.pdbx_seq_one_letter_code
_entity_poly.pdbx_strand_id
1 'polypeptide(L)'
;MRTLRFLQFFFRRIFMSFPKKRRRAKADGDESFLAVLRHFKAFGQLDTKIARARAQDEPVLYAHVLPGLDVLLCCVRGAQPPYPATAELRRRCIESIANALEQPLDGLENGGYWYEADGFGFLVFASRARARILPEFGATRSAAGARRMRRQDAGDTTPRSLR
;
A
#
# COMPACT_ATOMS: atom_id res chain seq x y z
N MET A 1 -21.94 13.64 -22.63
CA MET A 1 -20.81 12.82 -23.10
C MET A 1 -19.66 13.73 -23.53
N ARG A 2 -18.59 13.85 -22.74
CA ARG A 2 -17.27 14.36 -23.17
C ARG A 2 -16.21 13.75 -22.26
N THR A 3 -15.60 12.70 -22.79
CA THR A 3 -14.55 11.85 -22.22
C THR A 3 -13.30 12.64 -21.80
N LEU A 4 -13.00 12.62 -20.50
CA LEU A 4 -11.73 12.18 -19.86
C LEU A 4 -10.46 12.14 -20.76
N ARG A 5 -10.11 13.23 -21.45
CA ARG A 5 -9.01 13.26 -22.42
C ARG A 5 -7.60 13.44 -21.85
N PHE A 6 -7.40 13.60 -20.53
CA PHE A 6 -6.08 14.01 -20.02
C PHE A 6 -5.52 13.18 -18.85
N LEU A 7 -5.87 11.90 -18.78
CA LEU A 7 -4.92 10.88 -18.28
C LEU A 7 -3.69 10.73 -19.23
N GLN A 8 -3.74 11.34 -20.43
CA GLN A 8 -2.79 11.15 -21.55
C GLN A 8 -1.41 11.83 -21.40
N PHE A 9 -1.23 12.85 -20.56
CA PHE A 9 0.08 13.51 -20.39
C PHE A 9 0.91 12.98 -19.20
N PHE A 10 0.23 12.51 -18.16
CA PHE A 10 0.75 11.69 -17.05
C PHE A 10 1.81 10.63 -17.38
N PHE A 11 1.36 9.69 -18.21
CA PHE A 11 2.04 8.45 -18.57
C PHE A 11 3.18 8.64 -19.57
N ARG A 12 3.38 9.83 -20.14
CA ARG A 12 4.41 10.02 -21.17
C ARG A 12 5.85 10.05 -20.66
N ARG A 13 6.08 10.02 -19.34
CA ARG A 13 7.42 10.24 -18.78
C ARG A 13 7.80 9.24 -17.67
N ILE A 14 7.62 7.96 -17.92
CA ILE A 14 8.35 6.91 -17.17
C ILE A 14 9.82 6.83 -17.63
N PHE A 15 10.19 7.41 -18.76
CA PHE A 15 11.56 7.27 -19.29
C PHE A 15 12.12 8.59 -19.83
N MET A 16 13.39 8.82 -19.47
CA MET A 16 14.39 9.66 -20.14
C MET A 16 14.76 11.01 -19.49
N SER A 17 15.89 10.92 -18.78
CA SER A 17 17.04 11.83 -18.72
C SER A 17 16.99 13.07 -17.79
N PHE A 18 17.92 13.05 -16.82
CA PHE A 18 18.48 14.15 -16.02
C PHE A 18 18.96 15.36 -16.88
N PRO A 19 19.37 16.55 -16.35
CA PRO A 19 19.51 17.01 -14.95
C PRO A 19 18.91 18.43 -14.69
N LYS A 20 19.20 18.97 -13.49
CA LYS A 20 19.39 20.42 -13.17
C LYS A 20 18.20 21.19 -12.56
N LYS A 21 18.34 21.43 -11.25
CA LYS A 21 17.83 22.56 -10.43
C LYS A 21 16.82 23.47 -11.14
N ARG A 22 15.53 23.32 -10.82
CA ARG A 22 14.53 24.38 -11.02
C ARG A 22 13.58 24.47 -9.83
N ARG A 23 13.83 25.50 -9.03
CA ARG A 23 12.88 26.16 -8.14
C ARG A 23 11.80 26.82 -9.00
N ARG A 24 10.50 26.64 -8.65
CA ARG A 24 9.26 27.34 -9.11
C ARG A 24 8.16 26.33 -9.42
N ALA A 25 6.87 26.58 -9.22
CA ALA A 25 6.13 27.77 -8.80
C ALA A 25 4.76 27.28 -8.28
N LYS A 26 4.16 28.05 -7.36
CA LYS A 26 2.72 27.99 -7.04
C LYS A 26 1.94 28.06 -8.35
N ALA A 27 1.23 26.99 -8.69
CA ALA A 27 0.25 26.99 -9.78
C ALA A 27 -1.12 27.23 -9.14
N ASP A 28 -1.64 28.41 -9.44
CA ASP A 28 -2.94 28.95 -9.08
C ASP A 28 -4.03 28.15 -9.83
N GLY A 29 -4.74 27.28 -9.11
CA GLY A 29 -5.72 26.35 -9.68
C GLY A 29 -6.12 25.23 -8.69
N ASP A 30 -6.56 25.64 -7.50
CA ASP A 30 -6.72 24.81 -6.30
C ASP A 30 -7.91 23.82 -6.35
N GLU A 31 -7.94 22.90 -7.33
CA GLU A 31 -8.60 21.61 -7.07
C GLU A 31 -7.65 20.78 -6.21
N SER A 32 -7.80 20.83 -4.89
CA SER A 32 -7.08 19.95 -3.96
C SER A 32 -7.21 18.50 -4.44
N PHE A 33 -6.11 17.75 -4.48
CA PHE A 33 -6.11 16.33 -4.91
C PHE A 33 -7.21 15.52 -4.21
N LEU A 34 -7.52 15.87 -2.97
CA LEU A 34 -8.60 15.29 -2.19
C LEU A 34 -9.98 15.45 -2.87
N ALA A 35 -10.28 16.60 -3.47
CA ALA A 35 -11.54 16.84 -4.18
C ALA A 35 -11.68 15.94 -5.41
N VAL A 36 -10.58 15.73 -6.15
CA VAL A 36 -10.53 14.83 -7.31
C VAL A 36 -10.68 13.37 -6.88
N LEU A 37 -9.95 12.96 -5.82
CA LEU A 37 -9.93 11.58 -5.35
C LEU A 37 -11.27 11.13 -4.73
N ARG A 38 -12.04 12.03 -4.11
CA ARG A 38 -13.36 11.70 -3.54
C ARG A 38 -14.36 11.17 -4.57
N HIS A 39 -14.25 11.58 -5.83
CA HIS A 39 -15.15 11.15 -6.91
C HIS A 39 -14.60 9.97 -7.72
N PHE A 40 -13.42 9.48 -7.38
CA PHE A 40 -12.70 8.50 -8.18
C PHE A 40 -13.21 7.07 -7.89
N LYS A 41 -13.76 6.40 -8.91
CA LYS A 41 -14.33 5.04 -8.78
C LYS A 41 -13.30 3.96 -8.44
N ALA A 42 -12.00 4.22 -8.55
CA ALA A 42 -10.96 3.23 -8.26
C ALA A 42 -10.90 2.82 -6.78
N PHE A 43 -11.56 3.53 -5.86
CA PHE A 43 -11.64 3.15 -4.46
C PHE A 43 -12.74 2.11 -4.15
N GLY A 44 -13.31 1.45 -5.16
CA GLY A 44 -14.38 0.45 -4.97
C GLY A 44 -13.99 -0.75 -4.11
N GLN A 45 -12.71 -1.17 -4.13
CA GLN A 45 -12.22 -2.32 -3.35
C GLN A 45 -11.64 -1.91 -1.98
N LEU A 46 -11.54 -0.61 -1.69
CA LEU A 46 -10.86 -0.10 -0.50
C LEU A 46 -11.49 -0.63 0.79
N ASP A 47 -12.83 -0.63 0.87
CA ASP A 47 -13.55 -1.07 2.07
C ASP A 47 -13.31 -2.56 2.35
N THR A 48 -13.31 -3.38 1.30
CA THR A 48 -13.00 -4.82 1.40
C THR A 48 -11.56 -5.05 1.87
N LYS A 49 -10.62 -4.24 1.39
CA LYS A 49 -9.19 -4.34 1.78
C LYS A 49 -8.98 -3.92 3.23
N ILE A 50 -9.64 -2.85 3.67
CA ILE A 50 -9.63 -2.39 5.07
C ILE A 50 -10.26 -3.45 5.98
N ALA A 51 -11.43 -3.98 5.61
CA ALA A 51 -12.08 -5.04 6.38
C ALA A 51 -11.19 -6.28 6.51
N ARG A 52 -10.51 -6.67 5.43
CA ARG A 52 -9.55 -7.78 5.44
C ARG A 52 -8.35 -7.51 6.35
N ALA A 53 -7.73 -6.34 6.25
CA ALA A 53 -6.57 -5.98 7.07
C ALA A 53 -6.93 -6.02 8.57
N ARG A 54 -8.11 -5.51 8.92
CA ARG A 54 -8.62 -5.56 10.29
C ARG A 54 -8.92 -6.98 10.79
N ALA A 55 -9.48 -7.83 9.92
CA ALA A 55 -9.87 -9.19 10.31
C ALA A 55 -8.67 -10.13 10.46
N GLN A 56 -7.63 -9.93 9.65
CA GLN A 56 -6.45 -10.82 9.62
C GLN A 56 -5.30 -10.30 10.49
N ASP A 57 -5.35 -9.04 10.93
CA ASP A 57 -4.24 -8.35 11.60
C ASP A 57 -2.92 -8.42 10.80
N GLU A 58 -3.05 -8.56 9.47
CA GLU A 58 -1.96 -8.72 8.52
C GLU A 58 -1.91 -7.54 7.55
N PRO A 59 -0.73 -7.18 7.04
CA PRO A 59 -0.57 -6.13 6.04
C PRO A 59 -1.21 -6.54 4.71
N VAL A 60 -2.21 -5.78 4.27
CA VAL A 60 -2.91 -5.98 3.00
C VAL A 60 -2.45 -4.95 1.99
N LEU A 61 -1.89 -5.44 0.87
CA LEU A 61 -1.55 -4.59 -0.26
C LEU A 61 -2.78 -4.25 -1.09
N TYR A 62 -2.98 -2.95 -1.29
CA TYR A 62 -3.80 -2.39 -2.36
C TYR A 62 -2.92 -1.88 -3.49
N ALA A 63 -2.61 -2.79 -4.42
CA ALA A 63 -1.77 -2.52 -5.57
C ALA A 63 -2.49 -1.63 -6.59
N HIS A 64 -1.75 -0.68 -7.17
CA HIS A 64 -2.20 0.20 -8.24
C HIS A 64 -3.51 0.94 -7.92
N VAL A 65 -3.64 1.42 -6.67
CA VAL A 65 -4.77 2.27 -6.26
C VAL A 65 -4.91 3.48 -7.18
N LEU A 66 -3.75 4.00 -7.59
CA LEU A 66 -3.57 4.93 -8.70
C LEU A 66 -2.44 4.38 -9.58
N PRO A 67 -2.35 4.80 -10.85
CA PRO A 67 -1.24 4.42 -11.70
C PRO A 67 0.13 4.68 -11.07
N GLY A 68 0.91 3.62 -10.88
CA GLY A 68 2.25 3.71 -10.29
C GLY A 68 2.28 3.98 -8.78
N LEU A 69 1.14 3.94 -8.09
CA LEU A 69 1.03 4.12 -6.64
C LEU A 69 0.36 2.90 -6.00
N ASP A 70 0.94 2.43 -4.91
CA ASP A 70 0.41 1.37 -4.08
C ASP A 70 0.16 1.86 -2.66
N VAL A 71 -0.76 1.20 -1.96
CA VAL A 71 -1.04 1.45 -0.54
C VAL A 71 -0.95 0.13 0.21
N LEU A 72 -0.19 0.11 1.31
CA LEU A 72 -0.23 -0.97 2.28
C LEU A 72 -1.12 -0.56 3.45
N LEU A 73 -2.06 -1.43 3.80
CA LEU A 73 -2.99 -1.25 4.91
C LEU A 73 -2.63 -2.24 6.01
N CYS A 74 -2.39 -1.79 7.23
CA CYS A 74 -2.10 -2.69 8.35
C CYS A 74 -2.59 -2.12 9.67
N CYS A 75 -2.91 -3.00 10.62
CA CYS A 75 -3.08 -2.58 12.01
C CYS A 75 -1.71 -2.23 12.61
N VAL A 76 -1.69 -1.21 13.46
CA VAL A 76 -0.49 -0.81 14.20
C VAL A 76 -0.26 -1.77 15.35
N ARG A 77 0.99 -2.18 15.56
CA ARG A 77 1.33 -3.09 16.66
C ARG A 77 0.93 -2.48 17.99
N GLY A 78 0.16 -3.21 18.78
CA GLY A 78 -0.31 -2.76 20.10
C GLY A 78 -1.59 -1.93 20.06
N ALA A 79 -2.19 -1.68 18.89
CA ALA A 79 -3.52 -1.12 18.80
C ALA A 79 -4.53 -2.08 19.44
N GLN A 80 -5.41 -1.55 20.29
CA GLN A 80 -6.48 -2.31 20.92
C GLN A 80 -7.83 -1.85 20.35
N PRO A 81 -8.79 -2.77 20.16
CA PRO A 81 -10.14 -2.39 19.74
C PRO A 81 -10.82 -1.48 20.79
N PRO A 82 -11.79 -0.65 20.37
CA PRO A 82 -12.46 -0.68 19.08
C PRO A 82 -11.74 0.13 17.98
N TYR A 83 -11.47 -0.53 16.85
CA TYR A 83 -10.98 0.15 15.65
C TYR A 83 -12.04 1.08 15.04
N PRO A 84 -11.63 2.17 14.35
CA PRO A 84 -12.57 3.08 13.70
C PRO A 84 -13.49 2.38 12.70
N ALA A 85 -14.63 3.01 12.41
CA ALA A 85 -15.54 2.52 11.39
C ALA A 85 -14.83 2.45 10.01
N THR A 86 -15.20 1.48 9.19
CA THR A 86 -14.61 1.30 7.85
C THR A 86 -14.76 2.56 6.98
N ALA A 87 -15.88 3.27 7.10
CA ALA A 87 -16.10 4.54 6.40
C ALA A 87 -15.11 5.64 6.80
N GLU A 88 -14.74 5.70 8.08
CA GLU A 88 -13.74 6.66 8.57
C GLU A 88 -12.34 6.28 8.07
N LEU A 89 -11.95 5.01 8.20
CA LEU A 89 -10.67 4.52 7.66
C LEU A 89 -10.56 4.73 6.14
N ARG A 90 -11.67 4.56 5.40
CA ARG A 90 -11.74 4.86 3.96
C ARG A 90 -11.44 6.32 3.70
N ARG A 91 -12.08 7.24 4.43
CA ARG A 91 -11.85 8.68 4.32
C ARG A 91 -10.40 9.03 4.63
N ARG A 92 -9.87 8.51 5.75
CA ARG A 92 -8.47 8.73 6.17
C ARG A 92 -7.48 8.19 5.16
N CYS A 93 -7.71 7.01 4.59
CA CYS A 93 -6.85 6.47 3.53
C CYS A 93 -6.81 7.40 2.30
N ILE A 94 -7.95 7.96 1.88
CA ILE A 94 -8.01 8.87 0.74
C ILE A 94 -7.29 10.18 1.07
N GLU A 95 -7.47 10.72 2.27
CA GLU A 95 -6.72 11.87 2.80
C GLU A 95 -5.20 11.60 2.80
N SER A 96 -4.77 10.43 3.28
CA SER A 96 -3.36 10.00 3.26
C SER A 96 -2.79 9.92 1.86
N ILE A 97 -3.54 9.39 0.89
CA ILE A 97 -3.11 9.35 -0.51
C ILE A 97 -2.97 10.76 -1.08
N ALA A 98 -3.93 11.65 -0.82
CA ALA A 98 -3.85 13.04 -1.25
C ALA A 98 -2.60 13.73 -0.68
N ASN A 99 -2.39 13.60 0.64
CA ASN A 99 -1.22 14.16 1.32
C ASN A 99 0.09 13.59 0.75
N ALA A 100 0.15 12.29 0.45
CA ALA A 100 1.35 11.64 -0.09
C ALA A 100 1.68 12.12 -1.52
N LEU A 101 0.67 12.46 -2.32
CA LEU A 101 0.85 13.03 -3.66
C LEU A 101 1.38 14.46 -3.62
N GLU A 102 1.19 15.17 -2.51
CA GLU A 102 1.76 16.52 -2.29
C GLU A 102 3.21 16.46 -1.80
N GLN A 103 3.70 15.28 -1.38
CA GLN A 103 5.07 15.09 -0.92
C GLN A 103 6.06 14.84 -2.08
N PRO A 104 7.37 15.00 -1.85
CA PRO A 104 8.40 14.69 -2.85
C PRO A 104 8.34 13.24 -3.40
N LEU A 105 8.50 13.10 -4.72
CA LEU A 105 8.50 11.79 -5.38
C LEU A 105 9.60 10.86 -4.86
N ASP A 106 10.77 11.40 -4.51
CA ASP A 106 11.89 10.63 -3.96
C ASP A 106 11.49 9.87 -2.69
N GLY A 107 10.59 10.42 -1.86
CA GLY A 107 10.11 9.72 -0.67
C GLY A 107 9.21 8.53 -1.02
N LEU A 108 8.28 8.71 -1.96
CA LEU A 108 7.44 7.61 -2.47
C LEU A 108 8.27 6.47 -3.07
N GLU A 109 9.41 6.79 -3.69
CA GLU A 109 10.27 5.81 -4.34
C GLU A 109 11.26 5.13 -3.40
N ASN A 110 11.60 5.72 -2.24
CA ASN A 110 12.65 5.23 -1.34
C ASN A 110 12.15 4.61 -0.02
N GLY A 111 10.95 4.94 0.43
CA GLY A 111 10.36 4.34 1.64
C GLY A 111 8.85 4.46 1.75
N GLY A 112 8.23 5.33 0.95
CA GLY A 112 6.83 5.69 1.10
C GLY A 112 6.59 6.69 2.22
N TYR A 113 5.33 7.09 2.35
CA TYR A 113 4.85 7.96 3.41
C TYR A 113 3.89 7.18 4.29
N TRP A 114 4.18 7.17 5.59
CA TRP A 114 3.39 6.49 6.61
C TRP A 114 2.39 7.46 7.24
N TYR A 115 1.15 7.01 7.33
CA TYR A 115 0.07 7.72 8.01
C TYR A 115 -0.64 6.76 8.95
N GLU A 116 -1.15 7.28 10.05
CA GLU A 116 -1.84 6.50 11.07
C GLU A 116 -3.16 7.17 11.47
N ALA A 117 -4.18 6.35 11.69
CA ALA A 117 -5.46 6.78 12.25
C ALA A 117 -5.90 5.73 13.28
N ASP A 118 -5.84 6.11 14.56
CA ASP A 118 -6.37 5.35 15.70
C ASP A 118 -5.99 3.85 15.67
N GLY A 119 -4.69 3.56 15.53
CA GLY A 119 -4.17 2.21 15.52
C GLY A 119 -4.29 1.47 14.19
N PHE A 120 -4.67 2.17 13.10
CA PHE A 120 -4.62 1.64 11.73
C PHE A 120 -3.69 2.49 10.86
N GLY A 121 -2.80 1.83 10.13
CA GLY A 121 -1.76 2.43 9.33
C GLY A 121 -1.99 2.34 7.83
N PHE A 122 -1.55 3.38 7.13
CA PHE A 122 -1.56 3.52 5.68
C PHE A 122 -0.16 3.88 5.20
N LEU A 123 0.51 2.98 4.49
CA LEU A 123 1.77 3.28 3.82
C LEU A 123 1.50 3.53 2.34
N VAL A 124 1.77 4.75 1.88
CA VAL A 124 1.63 5.13 0.47
C VAL A 124 2.99 5.14 -0.19
N PHE A 125 3.19 4.39 -1.27
CA PHE A 125 4.49 4.28 -1.93
C PHE A 125 4.36 4.06 -3.43
N ALA A 126 5.43 4.33 -4.17
CA ALA A 126 5.47 4.09 -5.61
C ALA A 126 5.48 2.59 -5.90
N SER A 127 4.69 2.10 -6.86
CA SER A 127 4.60 0.67 -7.17
C SER A 127 5.95 0.05 -7.55
N ARG A 128 6.91 0.85 -8.06
CA ARG A 128 8.28 0.40 -8.35
C ARG A 128 9.08 0.02 -7.09
N ALA A 129 8.76 0.62 -5.95
CA ALA A 129 9.38 0.36 -4.66
C ALA A 129 8.80 -0.88 -3.96
N ARG A 130 7.72 -1.48 -4.51
CA ARG A 130 7.01 -2.63 -3.94
C ARG A 130 7.94 -3.79 -3.56
N ALA A 131 8.87 -4.16 -4.44
CA ALA A 131 9.77 -5.28 -4.21
C ALA A 131 10.70 -5.07 -3.00
N ARG A 132 11.00 -3.81 -2.65
CA ARG A 132 11.82 -3.44 -1.50
C ARG A 132 10.98 -3.30 -0.23
N ILE A 133 9.80 -2.71 -0.34
CA ILE A 133 8.93 -2.39 0.81
C ILE A 133 8.20 -3.62 1.35
N LEU A 134 7.62 -4.49 0.50
CA LEU A 134 6.82 -5.61 1.00
C LEU A 134 7.57 -6.59 1.94
N PRO A 135 8.85 -6.91 1.72
CA PRO A 135 9.64 -7.71 2.67
C PRO A 135 9.75 -7.11 4.06
N GLU A 136 9.87 -5.79 4.19
CA GLU A 136 10.04 -5.09 5.48
C GLU A 136 8.80 -5.24 6.37
N PHE A 137 7.62 -5.31 5.75
CA PHE A 137 6.34 -5.46 6.45
C PHE A 137 5.90 -6.92 6.57
N GLY A 138 6.69 -7.89 6.09
CA GLY A 138 6.32 -9.30 6.12
C GLY A 138 5.21 -9.70 5.15
N ALA A 139 4.78 -8.79 4.26
CA ALA A 139 3.72 -9.01 3.27
C ALA A 139 4.11 -10.00 2.14
N THR A 140 5.39 -10.38 2.06
CA THR A 140 5.89 -11.45 1.18
C THR A 140 5.68 -12.86 1.73
N ARG A 141 5.33 -13.03 3.02
CA ARG A 141 5.25 -14.37 3.64
C ARG A 141 4.05 -15.20 3.19
N SER A 142 2.98 -14.59 2.68
CA SER A 142 1.79 -15.32 2.23
C SER A 142 1.99 -16.05 0.88
N ALA A 143 2.97 -15.64 0.05
CA ALA A 143 3.26 -16.33 -1.22
C ALA A 143 4.39 -17.38 -1.10
N ALA A 144 5.27 -17.26 -0.11
CA ALA A 144 6.42 -18.16 0.07
C ALA A 144 6.18 -19.29 1.10
N GLY A 145 5.17 -19.17 1.96
CA GLY A 145 4.84 -20.16 3.00
C GLY A 145 4.26 -21.48 2.47
N ALA A 146 3.71 -21.51 1.25
CA ALA A 146 3.10 -22.72 0.67
C ALA A 146 4.12 -23.75 0.14
N ARG A 147 5.43 -23.49 0.22
CA ARG A 147 6.48 -24.42 -0.26
C ARG A 147 7.49 -24.87 0.80
N ARG A 148 7.24 -24.61 2.09
CA ARG A 148 8.16 -25.04 3.16
C ARG A 148 7.43 -25.49 4.42
N MET A 149 6.55 -26.49 4.28
CA MET A 149 6.01 -27.23 5.42
C MET A 149 5.65 -28.66 5.00
N ARG A 150 6.66 -29.52 4.80
CA ARG A 150 6.63 -30.97 5.11
C ARG A 150 8.00 -31.62 4.83
N ARG A 151 8.95 -31.36 5.72
CA ARG A 151 9.85 -32.41 6.19
C ARG A 151 9.79 -32.32 7.70
N GLN A 152 8.86 -33.08 8.27
CA GLN A 152 8.81 -33.33 9.69
C GLN A 152 9.93 -34.31 9.99
N ASP A 153 10.85 -33.89 10.86
CA ASP A 153 11.61 -34.80 11.69
C ASP A 153 10.63 -35.65 12.50
N ALA A 154 10.75 -36.96 12.38
CA ALA A 154 10.20 -37.92 13.33
C ALA A 154 11.36 -38.84 13.69
N GLY A 155 12.03 -38.51 14.80
CA GLY A 155 12.85 -39.48 15.50
C GLY A 155 11.93 -40.56 16.03
N ASP A 156 12.27 -41.82 15.76
CA ASP A 156 11.64 -42.94 16.45
C ASP A 156 12.74 -43.92 16.89
N THR A 157 12.89 -43.98 18.20
CA THR A 157 13.78 -44.86 18.95
C THR A 157 13.11 -46.21 19.18
N THR A 158 13.60 -47.26 18.50
CA THR A 158 13.71 -48.71 18.91
C THR A 158 12.43 -49.49 19.32
N PRO A 159 12.28 -50.84 19.06
CA PRO A 159 13.24 -51.90 19.47
C PRO A 159 13.36 -53.19 18.61
N ARG A 160 14.38 -54.00 18.99
CA ARG A 160 14.73 -55.42 18.73
C ARG A 160 13.75 -56.37 17.98
N SER A 161 14.32 -57.17 17.05
CA SER A 161 14.55 -58.65 17.10
C SER A 161 14.18 -59.48 15.83
N LEU A 162 15.06 -60.46 15.55
CA LEU A 162 14.88 -61.77 14.88
C LEU A 162 14.67 -61.83 13.35
N ARG A 163 15.75 -62.10 12.61
CA ARG A 163 16.08 -63.44 12.09
C ARG A 163 17.48 -63.50 11.52
#